data_AF-A0A7Y0BET5-F1
#
_entry.id   AF-A0A7Y0BET5-F1
#
_cell.length_a   1.000
_cell.length_b   1.000
_cell.length_c   1.000
_cell.angle_alpha   90.00
_cell.angle_beta   90.00
_cell.angle_gamma   90.00
#
_symmetry.space_group_name_H-M   'P 1'
#
loop_
_entity.id
_entity.type
_entity.pdbx_description
1 polymer ?
#
loop_
_entity_poly.entity_id
_entity_poly.type
_entity_poly.pdbx_seq_one_letter_code
_entity_poly.pdbx_strand_id
1 'polypeptide(L)'
;MNRLSVFNAFNKQLIVDLGMANEVTPDDALDANVATLAEALIAGAPQARKAAKDLITAVNGRRIDDVGICGTAQRAARQRATDEAQDGIFAVVEKRRPAWLLEWG
;
A
#
# COMPACT_ATOMS: atom_id res chain seq x y z
N MET A 1 9.94 -34.47 -8.20
CA MET A 1 10.14 -33.29 -7.33
C MET A 1 11.10 -33.70 -6.21
N ASN A 2 12.20 -32.96 -5.97
CA ASN A 2 13.23 -33.39 -5.00
C ASN A 2 12.95 -32.81 -3.58
N ARG A 3 13.56 -33.39 -2.54
CA ARG A 3 13.37 -32.94 -1.14
C ARG A 3 13.74 -31.45 -0.92
N LEU A 4 14.77 -30.95 -1.60
CA LEU A 4 15.21 -29.55 -1.52
C LEU A 4 14.17 -28.59 -2.11
N SER A 5 13.52 -28.96 -3.22
CA SER A 5 12.47 -28.16 -3.84
C SER A 5 11.21 -28.05 -2.99
N VAL A 6 10.83 -29.13 -2.28
CA VAL A 6 9.70 -29.13 -1.35
C VAL A 6 10.02 -28.29 -0.11
N PHE A 7 11.22 -28.43 0.44
CA PHE A 7 11.68 -27.67 1.60
C PHE A 7 11.75 -26.16 1.31
N ASN A 8 12.29 -25.78 0.16
CA ASN A 8 12.34 -24.37 -0.24
C ASN A 8 10.94 -23.80 -0.46
N ALA A 9 10.04 -24.50 -1.14
CA ALA A 9 8.66 -24.05 -1.32
C ALA A 9 7.92 -23.87 0.03
N PHE A 10 8.10 -24.81 0.96
CA PHE A 10 7.54 -24.72 2.31
C PHE A 10 8.05 -23.48 3.07
N ASN A 11 9.36 -23.21 3.04
CA ASN A 11 9.92 -22.02 3.69
C ASN A 11 9.43 -20.71 3.06
N LYS A 12 9.28 -20.67 1.73
CA LYS A 12 8.72 -19.49 1.04
C LYS A 12 7.31 -19.18 1.51
N GLN A 13 6.45 -20.20 1.58
CA GLN A 13 5.09 -20.04 2.07
C GLN A 13 5.08 -19.60 3.55
N LEU A 14 5.92 -20.23 4.38
CA LEU A 14 6.01 -19.90 5.80
C LEU A 14 6.43 -18.45 6.05
N ILE A 15 7.38 -17.91 5.27
CA ILE A 15 7.83 -16.51 5.38
C ILE A 15 6.67 -15.54 5.13
N VAL A 16 5.83 -15.83 4.14
CA VAL A 16 4.65 -15.02 3.81
C VAL A 16 3.58 -15.16 4.91
N ASP A 17 3.30 -16.39 5.34
CA ASP A 17 2.27 -16.66 6.36
C ASP A 17 2.59 -16.03 7.72
N LEU A 18 3.88 -15.97 8.07
CA LEU A 18 4.35 -15.30 9.29
C LEU A 18 4.42 -13.77 9.15
N GLY A 19 4.13 -13.22 7.97
CA GLY A 19 4.19 -11.78 7.71
C GLY A 19 5.61 -11.21 7.70
N MET A 20 6.63 -12.04 7.51
CA MET A 20 8.03 -11.59 7.44
C MET A 20 8.35 -10.91 6.11
N ALA A 21 7.70 -11.34 5.02
CA ALA A 21 7.71 -10.68 3.73
C ALA A 21 6.30 -10.72 3.12
N ASN A 22 5.97 -9.72 2.29
CA ASN A 22 4.69 -9.71 1.58
C ASN A 22 4.66 -10.75 0.45
N GLU A 23 5.78 -10.94 -0.24
CA GLU A 23 5.90 -11.81 -1.40
C GLU A 23 7.30 -12.45 -1.47
N VAL A 24 7.39 -13.63 -2.07
CA VAL A 24 8.68 -14.30 -2.34
C VAL A 24 8.78 -14.64 -3.81
N THR A 25 9.87 -14.20 -4.45
CA THR A 25 10.11 -14.34 -5.88
C THR A 25 11.43 -15.06 -6.17
N PRO A 26 11.61 -15.70 -7.33
CA PRO A 26 12.93 -16.13 -7.81
C PRO A 26 13.92 -14.97 -7.89
N ASP A 27 15.21 -15.27 -7.68
CA ASP A 27 16.28 -14.25 -7.64
C ASP A 27 16.39 -13.46 -8.95
N ASP A 28 16.25 -14.15 -10.08
CA ASP A 28 16.25 -13.57 -11.43
C ASP A 28 15.01 -12.71 -11.75
N ALA A 29 13.97 -12.77 -10.91
CA ALA A 29 12.76 -11.97 -11.03
C ALA A 29 12.65 -10.86 -9.97
N LEU A 30 13.66 -10.71 -9.09
CA LEU A 30 13.61 -9.76 -7.97
C LEU A 30 13.47 -8.32 -8.45
N ASP A 31 14.32 -7.88 -9.38
CA ASP A 31 14.31 -6.50 -9.89
C ASP A 31 12.99 -6.17 -10.60
N ALA A 32 12.45 -7.11 -11.38
CA ALA A 32 11.18 -6.94 -12.08
C ALA A 32 10.00 -6.81 -11.10
N ASN A 33 9.99 -7.60 -10.03
CA ASN A 33 8.96 -7.48 -8.99
C ASN A 33 9.08 -6.16 -8.22
N VAL A 34 10.30 -5.75 -7.87
CA VAL A 34 10.53 -4.46 -7.20
C VAL A 34 10.06 -3.30 -8.08
N ALA A 35 10.37 -3.32 -9.38
CA ALA A 35 9.91 -2.31 -10.33
C ALA A 35 8.38 -2.25 -10.39
N THR A 36 7.71 -3.41 -10.50
CA THR A 36 6.24 -3.50 -10.52
C THR A 36 5.61 -2.89 -9.26
N LEU A 37 6.17 -3.21 -8.08
CA LEU A 37 5.70 -2.65 -6.82
C LEU A 37 5.95 -1.15 -6.73
N ALA A 38 7.11 -0.68 -7.18
CA ALA A 38 7.45 0.74 -7.18
C ALA A 38 6.52 1.53 -8.11
N GLU A 39 6.21 1.02 -9.30
CA GLU A 39 5.26 1.64 -10.24
C GLU A 39 3.86 1.74 -9.64
N ALA A 40 3.36 0.65 -9.04
CA ALA A 40 2.06 0.64 -8.37
C ALA A 40 2.02 1.63 -7.19
N LEU A 41 3.12 1.71 -6.44
CA LEU A 41 3.24 2.69 -5.36
C LEU A 41 3.20 4.10 -5.92
N ILE A 42 4.06 4.46 -6.88
CA ILE A 42 4.18 5.80 -7.48
C ILE A 42 2.86 6.26 -8.12
N ALA A 43 2.10 5.35 -8.72
CA ALA A 43 0.78 5.64 -9.29
C ALA A 43 -0.22 6.22 -8.25
N GLY A 44 -0.08 5.85 -6.98
CA GLY A 44 -0.92 6.35 -5.90
C GLY A 44 -0.70 7.83 -5.55
N ALA A 45 -1.66 8.42 -4.84
CA ALA A 45 -1.57 9.80 -4.40
C ALA A 45 -0.62 9.95 -3.18
N PRO A 46 0.40 10.83 -3.20
CA PRO A 46 1.43 10.88 -2.16
C PRO A 46 0.89 11.26 -0.77
N GLN A 47 -0.03 12.22 -0.64
CA GLN A 47 -0.58 12.57 0.67
C GLN A 47 -1.49 11.47 1.19
N ALA A 48 -2.27 10.81 0.33
CA ALA A 48 -3.07 9.66 0.72
C ALA A 48 -2.20 8.50 1.27
N ARG A 49 -1.07 8.18 0.60
CA ARG A 49 -0.13 7.16 1.09
C ARG A 49 0.46 7.52 2.45
N LYS A 50 0.84 8.80 2.63
CA LYS A 50 1.34 9.29 3.92
C LYS A 50 0.28 9.17 5.01
N ALA A 51 -0.93 9.65 4.75
CA ALA A 51 -2.04 9.61 5.70
C ALA A 51 -2.41 8.17 6.12
N ALA A 52 -2.33 7.21 5.18
CA ALA A 52 -2.53 5.80 5.49
C ALA A 52 -1.46 5.27 6.46
N LYS A 53 -0.17 5.56 6.23
CA LYS A 53 0.93 5.18 7.13
C LYS A 53 0.82 5.84 8.50
N ASP A 54 0.44 7.11 8.53
CA ASP A 54 0.22 7.87 9.77
C ASP A 54 -0.95 7.26 10.56
N LEU A 55 -2.03 6.84 9.89
CA LEU A 55 -3.15 6.16 10.52
C LEU A 55 -2.74 4.81 11.13
N ILE A 56 -2.03 3.97 10.37
CA ILE A 56 -1.50 2.69 10.87
C ILE A 56 -0.70 2.91 12.15
N THR A 57 0.23 3.86 12.12
CA THR A 57 1.06 4.21 13.29
C THR A 57 0.21 4.70 14.46
N ALA A 58 -0.83 5.50 14.18
CA ALA A 58 -1.70 6.04 15.20
C ALA A 58 -2.58 4.98 15.88
N VAL A 59 -2.95 3.89 15.20
CA VAL A 59 -3.83 2.84 15.75
C VAL A 59 -3.10 1.58 16.20
N ASN A 60 -1.86 1.37 15.76
CA ASN A 60 -1.10 0.17 16.07
C ASN A 60 -0.96 -0.06 17.59
N GLY A 61 -1.27 -1.27 18.05
CA GLY A 61 -1.22 -1.65 19.46
C GLY A 61 -2.26 -0.97 20.37
N ARG A 62 -3.17 -0.16 19.82
CA ARG A 62 -4.23 0.48 20.61
C ARG A 62 -5.46 -0.41 20.71
N ARG A 63 -6.19 -0.26 21.82
CA ARG A 63 -7.48 -0.91 22.00
C ARG A 63 -8.49 -0.35 21.00
N ILE A 64 -9.34 -1.23 20.46
CA ILE A 64 -10.46 -0.85 19.62
C ILE A 64 -11.59 -0.39 20.55
N ASP A 65 -11.88 0.90 20.53
CA ASP A 65 -12.98 1.52 21.26
C ASP A 65 -13.61 2.66 20.45
N ASP A 66 -14.73 3.21 20.92
CA ASP A 66 -15.50 4.24 20.21
C ASP A 66 -14.66 5.50 19.93
N VAL A 67 -13.73 5.83 20.82
CA VAL A 67 -12.82 6.97 20.64
C VAL A 67 -11.87 6.71 19.48
N GLY A 68 -11.25 5.52 19.42
CA GLY A 68 -10.37 5.11 18.32
C GLY A 68 -11.10 5.00 16.98
N ILE A 69 -12.32 4.47 16.98
CA ILE A 69 -13.17 4.36 15.79
C ILE A 69 -13.54 5.75 15.27
N CYS A 70 -14.06 6.63 16.15
CA CYS A 70 -14.43 7.99 15.78
C CYS A 70 -13.22 8.79 15.27
N GLY A 71 -12.07 8.68 15.94
CA GLY A 71 -10.82 9.31 15.50
C GLY A 71 -10.35 8.82 14.13
N THR A 72 -10.50 7.53 13.83
CA THR A 72 -10.17 6.95 12.51
C THR A 72 -11.11 7.48 11.43
N ALA A 73 -12.43 7.50 11.71
CA ALA A 73 -13.43 8.04 10.80
C ALA A 73 -13.18 9.51 10.46
N GLN A 74 -12.86 10.33 11.48
CA GLN A 74 -12.53 11.75 11.30
C GLN A 74 -11.27 11.95 10.43
N ARG A 75 -10.22 11.14 10.65
CA ARG A 75 -9.01 11.17 9.81
C ARG A 75 -9.32 10.85 8.35
N ALA A 76 -10.10 9.79 8.12
CA ALA A 76 -10.52 9.40 6.77
C ALA A 76 -11.40 10.47 6.09
N ALA A 77 -12.31 11.11 6.85
CA ALA A 77 -13.14 12.20 6.34
C ALA A 77 -12.30 13.42 5.93
N ARG A 78 -11.35 13.83 6.77
CA ARG A 78 -10.41 14.92 6.46
C ARG A 78 -9.58 14.63 5.23
N GLN A 79 -9.07 13.41 5.09
CA GLN A 79 -8.30 13.01 3.90
C GLN A 79 -9.13 13.13 2.61
N ARG A 80 -10.40 12.72 2.64
CA ARG A 80 -11.30 12.83 1.47
C ARG A 80 -11.68 14.25 1.09
N ALA A 81 -11.53 15.21 2.00
CA ALA A 81 -11.80 16.62 1.76
C ALA A 81 -10.60 17.39 1.19
N THR A 82 -9.45 16.73 0.97
CA THR A 82 -8.26 17.37 0.41
C THR A 82 -8.36 17.57 -1.10
N ASP A 83 -7.65 18.57 -1.62
CA ASP A 83 -7.56 18.84 -3.06
C ASP A 83 -7.01 17.63 -3.83
N GLU A 84 -6.02 16.92 -3.27
CA GLU A 84 -5.47 15.68 -3.85
C GLU A 84 -6.56 14.59 -3.99
N ALA A 85 -7.41 14.42 -2.97
CA ALA A 85 -8.50 13.45 -3.04
C ALA A 85 -9.57 13.86 -4.06
N GLN A 86 -9.92 15.15 -4.12
CA GLN A 86 -10.87 15.67 -5.10
C GLN A 86 -10.34 15.51 -6.53
N ASP A 87 -9.09 15.89 -6.77
CA ASP A 87 -8.43 15.72 -8.06
C ASP A 87 -8.41 14.26 -8.51
N GLY A 88 -8.13 13.34 -7.58
CA GLY A 88 -8.19 11.90 -7.88
C GLY A 88 -9.56 11.42 -8.34
N ILE A 89 -10.62 11.88 -7.68
CA ILE A 89 -12.00 11.53 -8.05
C ILE A 89 -12.33 12.12 -9.43
N PHE A 90 -12.01 13.39 -9.67
CA PHE A 90 -12.26 14.03 -10.96
C PHE A 90 -11.43 13.43 -12.08
N ALA A 91 -10.17 13.06 -11.84
CA ALA A 91 -9.30 12.45 -12.84
C ALA A 91 -9.89 11.14 -13.40
N VAL A 92 -10.51 10.31 -12.55
CA VAL A 92 -11.22 9.10 -12.98
C VAL A 92 -12.44 9.44 -13.85
N VAL A 93 -13.25 10.41 -13.42
CA VAL A 93 -14.47 10.83 -14.15
C VAL A 93 -14.12 11.45 -15.51
N GLU A 94 -13.09 12.28 -15.54
CA GLU A 94 -12.62 13.02 -16.72
C GLU A 94 -11.68 12.18 -17.61
N LYS A 95 -11.35 10.95 -17.21
CA LYS A 95 -10.40 10.06 -17.90
C LYS A 95 -9.04 10.71 -18.17
N ARG A 96 -8.59 11.57 -17.27
CA ARG A 96 -7.27 12.20 -17.31
C ARG A 96 -6.36 11.60 -16.25
N ARG A 97 -5.07 11.92 -16.35
CA ARG A 97 -4.16 11.65 -15.26
C ARG A 97 -4.39 12.66 -14.12
N PRO A 98 -4.35 12.22 -12.86
CA PRO A 98 -4.34 13.12 -11.73
C PRO A 98 -3.04 13.96 -11.71
N ALA A 99 -3.09 15.12 -11.08
CA ALA A 99 -2.02 16.12 -11.10
C ALA A 99 -0.71 15.59 -10.53
N TRP A 100 -0.76 14.75 -9.49
CA TRP A 100 0.44 14.18 -8.86
C TRP A 100 1.25 13.24 -9.78
N LEU A 101 0.69 12.81 -10.92
CA LEU A 101 1.42 12.03 -11.94
C LEU A 101 1.93 12.89 -13.10
N LEU A 102 1.57 14.18 -13.16
CA LEU A 102 2.05 15.12 -14.17
C LEU A 102 3.35 15.81 -13.73
N GLU A 103 3.64 15.86 -12.43
CA GLU A 103 4.84 16.50 -11.86
C GLU A 103 6.11 15.64 -11.89
N TRP A 104 6.02 14.39 -12.39
CA TRP A 104 7.17 13.50 -12.58
C TRP A 104 7.66 13.53 -14.04
N GLY A 105 7.97 14.73 -14.53
CA GLY A 105 8.59 14.98 -15.84
C GLY A 105 10.10 15.12 -15.77
#